data_AF-A0A940L5E6-F1
#
_entry.id   AF-A0A940L5E6-F1
#
_cell.length_a   1.000
_cell.length_b   1.000
_cell.length_c   1.000
_cell.angle_alpha   90.00
_cell.angle_beta   90.00
_cell.angle_gamma   90.00
#
_symmetry.space_group_name_H-M   'P 1'
#
loop_
_entity.id
_entity.type
_entity.pdbx_description
1 polymer ?
#
loop_
_entity_poly.entity_id
_entity_poly.type
_entity_poly.pdbx_seq_one_letter_code
_entity_poly.pdbx_strand_id
1 'polypeptide(L)'
;MSEESRKGQLDLGINRTPEKDRNFHLGGRSFYFFDFDDNIAFLTTPLILFHKENGSELMISSGDFAQHNEAIGKSGTFEDYRIDFCDMTGTFRNFRDLDLNELEKLQGRKQVFVQDVAQALGFPDFQWKGPSWECFYHATFNQRPLSVITARGHHPDTLKDGIRVFVQNKLLPLEPNYLSLYPVSHKPTRTLLGDVDFSQGTAELKQRAIRASVEKAIELYGYNAHHRFGMSDDDPKNIQLIVEEMTRLKARFPEMSFFMIETQHGDFIKHEVKLNGLRGEKIENLSQLSFFEEDRRKS
;
A
#
# COMPACT_ATOMS: atom_id res chain seq x y z
N MET A 1 25.26 25.21 -8.66
CA MET A 1 24.73 25.20 -7.28
C MET A 1 24.64 23.74 -6.87
N SER A 2 25.37 23.37 -5.82
CA SER A 2 25.68 21.99 -5.44
C SER A 2 24.43 21.21 -5.02
N GLU A 3 24.19 20.08 -5.68
CA GLU A 3 23.24 19.05 -5.28
C GLU A 3 23.78 18.34 -4.02
N GLU A 4 23.45 18.88 -2.85
CA GLU A 4 23.46 18.07 -1.63
C GLU A 4 22.28 17.09 -1.72
N SER A 5 22.60 15.87 -2.16
CA SER A 5 21.79 14.68 -1.94
C SER A 5 21.31 14.68 -0.49
N ARG A 6 19.99 14.78 -0.28
CA ARG A 6 19.37 14.60 1.03
C ARG A 6 19.69 13.18 1.51
N LYS A 7 20.63 13.07 2.45
CA LYS A 7 21.05 11.84 3.13
C LYS A 7 19.95 11.32 4.08
N GLY A 8 18.81 10.90 3.53
CA GLY A 8 17.74 10.27 4.34
C GLY A 8 17.87 8.74 4.42
N GLN A 9 18.43 8.11 3.40
CA GLN A 9 18.64 6.66 3.35
C GLN A 9 19.65 6.35 2.24
N LEU A 10 20.67 5.55 2.51
CA LEU A 10 21.70 5.20 1.53
C LEU A 10 21.06 4.55 0.30
N ASP A 11 21.06 5.26 -0.83
CA ASP A 11 20.74 4.71 -2.14
C ASP A 11 22.07 4.34 -2.82
N LEU A 12 22.36 3.03 -2.87
CA LEU A 12 23.51 2.52 -3.60
C LEU A 12 23.15 2.65 -5.06
N GLY A 13 23.65 3.68 -5.75
CA GLY A 13 23.41 4.01 -7.17
C GLY A 13 23.84 2.93 -8.16
N ILE A 14 23.28 1.73 -8.03
CA ILE A 14 23.45 0.58 -8.90
C ILE A 14 22.53 0.83 -10.09
N ASN A 15 23.10 0.91 -11.30
CA ASN A 15 22.33 0.98 -12.53
C ASN A 15 21.51 -0.31 -12.70
N ARG A 16 20.25 -0.29 -12.29
CA ARG A 16 19.29 -1.36 -12.55
C ARG A 16 18.88 -1.31 -14.03
N THR A 17 18.74 -2.46 -14.68
CA THR A 17 18.18 -2.56 -16.04
C THR A 17 16.73 -3.02 -15.97
N PRO A 18 15.79 -2.41 -16.72
CA PRO A 18 14.40 -2.87 -16.75
C PRO A 18 14.30 -4.32 -17.22
N GLU A 19 13.42 -5.07 -16.58
CA GLU A 19 13.22 -6.50 -16.81
C GLU A 19 11.82 -6.82 -17.31
N LYS A 20 11.71 -7.87 -18.12
CA LYS A 20 10.41 -8.39 -18.57
C LYS A 20 9.73 -9.21 -17.48
N ASP A 21 8.40 -9.35 -17.58
CA ASP A 21 7.66 -10.24 -16.70
C ASP A 21 8.20 -11.67 -16.81
N ARG A 22 8.21 -12.42 -15.69
CA ARG A 22 8.76 -13.79 -15.67
C ARG A 22 8.13 -14.69 -16.74
N ASN A 23 6.83 -14.53 -16.96
CA ASN A 23 6.07 -15.30 -17.95
C ASN A 23 5.75 -14.49 -19.21
N PHE A 24 6.50 -13.42 -19.49
CA PHE A 24 6.22 -12.53 -20.63
C PHE A 24 6.19 -13.29 -21.97
N HIS A 25 7.09 -14.27 -22.13
CA HIS A 25 7.15 -15.13 -23.31
C HIS A 25 5.90 -16.00 -23.52
N LEU A 26 5.08 -16.18 -22.49
CA LEU A 26 3.79 -16.88 -22.52
C LEU A 26 2.60 -15.91 -22.52
N GLY A 27 2.86 -14.61 -22.74
CA GLY A 27 1.86 -13.54 -22.62
C GLY A 27 1.46 -13.20 -21.17
N GLY A 28 2.12 -13.80 -20.18
CA GLY A 28 1.82 -13.59 -18.77
C GLY A 28 2.37 -12.29 -18.22
N ARG A 29 1.63 -11.66 -17.31
CA ARG A 29 1.98 -10.41 -16.60
C ARG A 29 2.10 -10.65 -15.10
N SER A 30 2.93 -9.84 -14.43
CA SER A 30 3.11 -9.84 -12.98
C SER A 30 2.45 -8.60 -12.40
N PHE A 31 1.41 -8.81 -11.60
CA PHE A 31 0.62 -7.79 -10.95
C PHE A 31 1.01 -7.69 -9.48
N TYR A 32 1.21 -6.47 -8.99
CA TYR A 32 1.64 -6.20 -7.61
C TYR A 32 0.59 -5.41 -6.87
N PHE A 33 0.18 -5.88 -5.70
CA PHE A 33 -0.77 -5.20 -4.82
C PHE A 33 -0.04 -4.77 -3.55
N PHE A 34 -0.35 -3.57 -3.07
CA PHE A 34 0.30 -2.99 -1.90
C PHE A 34 -0.71 -2.33 -0.98
N ASP A 35 -0.54 -2.49 0.33
CA ASP A 35 -1.01 -1.46 1.26
C ASP A 35 -0.07 -0.26 1.20
N PHE A 36 -0.61 0.95 1.33
CA PHE A 36 0.23 2.14 1.31
C PHE A 36 0.82 2.42 2.70
N ASP A 37 -0.07 2.53 3.68
CA ASP A 37 0.28 2.92 5.04
C ASP A 37 1.03 1.80 5.73
N ASP A 38 2.12 2.15 6.42
CA ASP A 38 2.99 1.26 7.18
C ASP A 38 3.71 0.17 6.35
N ASN A 39 3.29 -0.09 5.11
CA ASN A 39 3.89 -1.06 4.19
C ASN A 39 4.77 -0.43 3.10
N ILE A 40 4.28 0.58 2.35
CA ILE A 40 5.10 1.35 1.40
C ILE A 40 5.81 2.49 2.13
N ALA A 41 5.08 3.25 2.94
CA ALA A 41 5.61 4.41 3.63
C ALA A 41 4.96 4.63 5.00
N PHE A 42 5.81 4.99 5.98
CA PHE A 42 5.39 5.51 7.28
C PHE A 42 5.11 7.00 7.15
N LEU A 43 3.90 7.42 7.49
CA LEU A 43 3.49 8.83 7.47
C LEU A 43 3.09 9.27 8.88
N THR A 44 3.35 10.53 9.21
CA THR A 44 3.04 11.12 10.52
C THR A 44 1.60 11.65 10.60
N THR A 45 0.69 11.19 9.74
CA THR A 45 -0.72 11.64 9.73
C THR A 45 -1.37 11.31 11.09
N PRO A 46 -1.76 12.30 11.90
CA PRO A 46 -2.31 12.01 13.21
C PRO A 46 -3.80 11.65 13.14
N LEU A 47 -4.22 10.70 13.97
CA LEU A 47 -5.63 10.49 14.32
C LEU A 47 -5.99 11.33 15.54
N ILE A 48 -7.28 11.64 15.70
CA ILE A 48 -7.74 12.60 16.70
C ILE A 48 -8.78 11.96 17.60
N LEU A 49 -8.47 11.85 18.88
CA LEU A 49 -9.42 11.42 19.90
C LEU A 49 -10.01 12.64 20.62
N PHE A 50 -11.24 12.51 21.09
CA PHE A 50 -11.94 13.59 21.78
C PHE A 50 -12.19 13.20 23.23
N HIS A 51 -11.78 14.02 24.17
CA HIS A 51 -12.09 13.79 25.57
C HIS A 51 -13.60 13.86 25.79
N LYS A 52 -14.17 12.90 26.53
CA LYS A 52 -15.63 12.74 26.69
C LYS A 52 -16.30 13.94 27.37
N GLU A 53 -15.64 14.54 28.37
CA GLU A 53 -16.23 15.64 29.14
C GLU A 53 -16.09 17.03 28.49
N ASN A 54 -14.86 17.42 28.16
CA ASN A 54 -14.56 18.78 27.69
C ASN A 54 -14.40 18.89 26.16
N GLY A 55 -14.42 17.77 25.43
CA GLY A 55 -14.25 17.74 23.97
C GLY A 55 -12.85 18.07 23.47
N SER A 56 -11.85 18.19 24.34
CA SER A 56 -10.47 18.49 23.94
C SER A 56 -9.88 17.38 23.06
N GLU A 57 -9.07 17.80 22.10
CA GLU A 57 -8.48 16.91 21.10
C GLU A 57 -7.13 16.36 21.56
N LEU A 58 -6.97 15.05 21.41
CA LEU A 58 -5.71 14.35 21.59
C LEU A 58 -5.27 13.74 20.26
N MET A 59 -4.11 14.13 19.78
CA MET A 59 -3.51 13.54 18.57
C MET A 59 -2.75 12.26 18.94
N ILE A 60 -2.98 11.19 18.19
CA ILE A 60 -2.30 9.90 18.35
C ILE A 60 -1.81 9.37 16.99
N SER A 61 -0.84 8.48 17.01
CA SER A 61 -0.32 7.83 15.79
C SER A 61 -1.25 6.73 15.27
N SER A 62 -1.07 6.30 14.02
CA SER A 62 -1.72 5.11 13.47
C SER A 62 -1.39 3.84 14.27
N GLY A 63 -0.14 3.71 14.72
CA GLY A 63 0.32 2.60 15.56
C GLY A 63 -0.38 2.56 16.91
N ASP A 64 -0.47 3.69 17.62
CA ASP A 64 -1.19 3.78 18.90
C ASP A 64 -2.67 3.41 18.71
N PHE A 65 -3.28 3.91 17.63
CA PHE A 65 -4.66 3.57 17.31
C PHE A 65 -4.83 2.07 17.01
N ALA A 66 -3.93 1.46 16.24
CA ALA A 66 -3.98 0.03 15.93
C ALA A 66 -3.89 -0.84 17.20
N GLN A 67 -3.08 -0.43 18.19
CA GLN A 67 -2.92 -1.14 19.46
C GLN A 67 -4.11 -0.95 20.40
N HIS A 68 -4.71 0.23 20.43
CA HIS A 68 -5.66 0.60 21.48
C HIS A 68 -7.13 0.75 21.03
N ASN A 69 -7.45 0.74 19.71
CA ASN A 69 -8.79 1.11 19.22
C ASN A 69 -9.96 0.36 19.88
N GLU A 70 -9.79 -0.92 20.22
CA GLU A 70 -10.85 -1.72 20.85
C GLU A 70 -11.17 -1.28 22.29
N ALA A 71 -10.18 -0.70 22.97
CA ALA A 71 -10.23 -0.25 24.37
C ALA A 71 -10.54 1.25 24.52
N ILE A 72 -10.39 2.05 23.46
CA ILE A 72 -10.71 3.49 23.49
C ILE A 72 -12.14 3.71 24.00
N GLY A 73 -12.27 4.58 24.99
CA GLY A 73 -13.55 4.90 25.61
C GLY A 73 -14.11 3.83 26.54
N LYS A 74 -13.36 2.75 26.82
CA LYS A 74 -13.77 1.65 27.70
C LYS A 74 -12.79 1.42 28.84
N SER A 75 -11.49 1.39 28.56
CA SER A 75 -10.45 1.12 29.56
C SER A 75 -9.05 1.54 29.08
N GLY A 76 -8.11 1.68 30.03
CA GLY A 76 -6.70 1.95 29.75
C GLY A 76 -6.41 3.42 29.45
N THR A 77 -5.29 3.68 28.76
CA THR A 77 -4.77 5.04 28.53
C THR A 77 -5.75 6.01 27.88
N PHE A 78 -6.71 5.49 27.10
CA PHE A 78 -7.69 6.30 26.36
C PHE A 78 -9.13 6.07 26.83
N GLU A 79 -9.34 5.67 28.09
CA GLU A 79 -10.68 5.40 28.63
C GLU A 79 -11.58 6.63 28.66
N ASP A 80 -11.02 7.82 28.87
CA ASP A 80 -11.76 9.09 28.92
C ASP A 80 -11.96 9.73 27.54
N TYR A 81 -11.58 9.04 26.47
CA TYR A 81 -11.67 9.54 25.11
C TYR A 81 -12.72 8.79 24.30
N ARG A 82 -13.20 9.41 23.21
CA ARG A 82 -14.11 8.81 22.24
C ARG A 82 -13.58 8.93 20.83
N ILE A 83 -13.98 7.98 19.99
CA ILE A 83 -13.81 8.01 18.54
C ILE A 83 -15.00 8.77 17.94
N ASP A 84 -14.73 9.67 17.01
CA ASP A 84 -15.75 10.38 16.23
C ASP A 84 -15.62 10.01 14.76
N PHE A 85 -16.67 9.47 14.16
CA PHE A 85 -16.66 8.99 12.78
C PHE A 85 -17.08 10.06 11.76
N CYS A 86 -17.28 11.31 12.17
CA CYS A 86 -17.51 12.40 11.24
C CYS A 86 -16.30 12.57 10.31
N ASP A 87 -16.50 12.50 9.00
CA ASP A 87 -15.41 12.60 8.01
C ASP A 87 -14.71 13.97 8.04
N MET A 88 -15.43 15.04 8.35
CA MET A 88 -14.90 16.41 8.27
C MET A 88 -14.24 16.87 9.56
N THR A 89 -14.78 16.45 10.71
CA THR A 89 -14.37 16.97 12.03
C THR A 89 -13.91 15.89 12.99
N GLY A 90 -14.12 14.62 12.67
CA GLY A 90 -13.87 13.51 13.57
C GLY A 90 -12.44 12.96 13.53
N THR A 91 -12.28 11.76 14.05
CA THR A 91 -11.01 11.10 14.33
C THR A 91 -10.15 10.87 13.09
N PHE A 92 -10.80 10.60 11.96
CA PHE A 92 -10.14 10.26 10.70
C PHE A 92 -10.08 11.43 9.71
N ARG A 93 -10.37 12.67 10.14
CA ARG A 93 -10.45 13.83 9.22
C ARG A 93 -9.19 14.08 8.41
N ASN A 94 -8.02 13.81 8.98
CA ASN A 94 -6.72 13.94 8.29
C ASN A 94 -6.46 12.82 7.26
N PHE A 95 -7.31 11.80 7.25
CA PHE A 95 -7.31 10.70 6.28
C PHE A 95 -8.33 10.93 5.15
N ARG A 96 -8.93 12.13 5.07
CA ARG A 96 -9.91 12.56 4.07
C ARG A 96 -9.39 13.74 3.27
N ASP A 97 -9.94 13.95 2.08
CA ASP A 97 -9.68 15.17 1.34
C ASP A 97 -10.29 16.37 2.06
N LEU A 98 -9.53 17.46 2.04
CA LEU A 98 -10.01 18.79 2.37
C LEU A 98 -10.85 19.31 1.19
N ASP A 99 -11.96 19.97 1.52
CA ASP A 99 -12.72 20.77 0.56
C ASP A 99 -11.96 22.08 0.28
N LEU A 100 -10.99 21.99 -0.63
CA LEU A 100 -10.15 23.12 -1.04
C LEU A 100 -10.80 23.84 -2.22
N ASN A 101 -11.04 25.14 -2.06
CA ASN A 101 -11.50 25.97 -3.17
C ASN A 101 -10.34 26.32 -4.14
N GLU A 102 -10.68 26.80 -5.33
CA GLU A 102 -9.70 27.10 -6.38
C GLU A 102 -8.68 28.17 -5.96
N LEU A 103 -9.07 29.14 -5.12
CA LEU A 103 -8.15 30.17 -4.62
C LEU A 103 -7.10 29.55 -3.69
N GLU A 104 -7.50 28.64 -2.80
CA GLU A 104 -6.58 27.94 -1.90
C GLU A 104 -5.59 27.06 -2.67
N LYS A 105 -6.06 26.37 -3.72
CA LYS A 105 -5.19 25.59 -4.61
C LYS A 105 -4.18 26.50 -5.33
N LEU A 106 -4.62 27.67 -5.83
CA LEU A 106 -3.75 28.67 -6.45
C LEU A 106 -2.73 29.24 -5.47
N GLN A 107 -3.08 29.36 -4.19
CA GLN A 107 -2.16 29.74 -3.11
C GLN A 107 -1.21 28.61 -2.69
N GLY A 108 -1.27 27.45 -3.36
CA GLY A 108 -0.37 26.31 -3.12
C GLY A 108 -0.80 25.42 -1.96
N ARG A 109 -2.02 25.57 -1.42
CA ARG A 109 -2.56 24.67 -0.41
C ARG A 109 -2.78 23.29 -1.04
N LYS A 110 -2.13 22.27 -0.47
CA LYS A 110 -2.23 20.87 -0.90
C LYS A 110 -3.11 20.06 0.02
N GLN A 111 -3.55 18.88 -0.43
CA GLN A 111 -4.24 17.90 0.41
C GLN A 111 -3.32 17.39 1.54
N VAL A 112 -3.90 17.01 2.69
CA VAL A 112 -3.15 16.57 3.88
C VAL A 112 -2.18 15.44 3.53
N PHE A 113 -2.66 14.40 2.84
CA PHE A 113 -1.81 13.29 2.38
C PHE A 113 -0.57 13.74 1.59
N VAL A 114 -0.72 14.69 0.67
CA VAL A 114 0.39 15.19 -0.16
C VAL A 114 1.39 15.97 0.69
N GLN A 115 0.89 16.72 1.68
CA GLN A 115 1.73 17.42 2.65
C GLN A 115 2.51 16.43 3.53
N ASP A 116 1.85 15.41 4.05
CA ASP A 116 2.46 14.39 4.91
C ASP A 116 3.58 13.64 4.20
N VAL A 117 3.38 13.26 2.93
CA VAL A 117 4.45 12.64 2.12
C VAL A 117 5.61 13.62 1.94
N ALA A 118 5.35 14.87 1.55
CA ALA A 118 6.41 15.86 1.38
C ALA A 118 7.18 16.15 2.67
N GLN A 119 6.48 16.17 3.80
CA GLN A 119 7.05 16.36 5.13
C GLN A 119 7.91 15.18 5.56
N ALA A 120 7.44 13.94 5.35
CA ALA A 120 8.22 12.72 5.62
C ALA A 120 9.56 12.71 4.89
N LEU A 121 9.60 13.20 3.64
CA LEU A 121 10.84 13.35 2.86
C LEU A 121 11.72 14.55 3.27
N GLY A 122 11.18 15.46 4.07
CA GLY A 122 11.86 16.66 4.53
C GLY A 122 12.72 16.46 5.79
N PHE A 123 12.49 15.38 6.54
CA PHE A 123 13.18 15.09 7.79
C PHE A 123 14.30 14.05 7.59
N PRO A 124 15.59 14.44 7.72
CA PRO A 124 16.71 13.51 7.49
C PRO A 124 16.71 12.27 8.39
N ASP A 125 16.25 12.44 9.65
CA ASP A 125 16.26 11.38 10.65
C ASP A 125 14.97 10.53 10.66
N PHE A 126 13.97 10.89 9.84
CA PHE A 126 12.71 10.15 9.77
C PHE A 126 12.81 9.01 8.75
N GLN A 127 12.79 7.76 9.26
CA GLN A 127 12.74 6.56 8.43
C GLN A 127 11.33 6.37 7.88
N TRP A 128 11.05 6.99 6.74
CA TRP A 128 9.74 6.96 6.09
C TRP A 128 9.51 5.73 5.21
N LYS A 129 10.56 5.02 4.77
CA LYS A 129 10.40 3.83 3.92
C LYS A 129 9.80 2.68 4.73
N GLY A 130 8.63 2.22 4.28
CA GLY A 130 8.03 0.99 4.78
C GLY A 130 8.79 -0.26 4.31
N PRO A 131 8.50 -1.43 4.89
CA PRO A 131 9.21 -2.67 4.61
C PRO A 131 9.06 -3.15 3.16
N SER A 132 7.98 -2.76 2.47
CA SER A 132 7.73 -3.11 1.06
C SER A 132 8.19 -2.05 0.06
N TRP A 133 8.90 -0.99 0.50
CA TRP A 133 9.39 0.06 -0.38
C TRP A 133 10.20 -0.48 -1.57
N GLU A 134 11.11 -1.43 -1.34
CA GLU A 134 11.94 -1.98 -2.43
C GLU A 134 11.11 -2.79 -3.45
N CYS A 135 10.07 -3.51 -3.00
CA CYS A 135 9.11 -4.17 -3.88
C CYS A 135 8.32 -3.16 -4.71
N PHE A 136 7.88 -2.06 -4.08
CA PHE A 136 7.17 -0.97 -4.75
C PHE A 136 8.06 -0.26 -5.78
N TYR A 137 9.31 0.06 -5.41
CA TYR A 137 10.31 0.59 -6.33
C TYR A 137 10.53 -0.37 -7.52
N HIS A 138 10.68 -1.66 -7.27
CA HIS A 138 10.86 -2.65 -8.33
C HIS A 138 9.66 -2.68 -9.29
N ALA A 139 8.43 -2.67 -8.76
CA ALA A 139 7.22 -2.69 -9.58
C ALA A 139 7.11 -1.43 -10.46
N THR A 140 7.40 -0.25 -9.89
CA THR A 140 7.38 1.04 -10.61
C THR A 140 8.49 1.14 -11.65
N PHE A 141 9.73 0.80 -11.30
CA PHE A 141 10.87 0.81 -12.20
C PHE A 141 10.65 -0.09 -13.43
N ASN A 142 10.11 -1.29 -13.21
CA ASN A 142 9.82 -2.25 -14.29
C ASN A 142 8.45 -2.05 -14.96
N GLN A 143 7.72 -0.99 -14.60
CA GLN A 143 6.38 -0.67 -15.13
C GLN A 143 5.40 -1.86 -15.04
N ARG A 144 5.50 -2.61 -13.94
CA ARG A 144 4.56 -3.69 -13.61
C ARG A 144 3.21 -3.08 -13.26
N PRO A 145 2.10 -3.61 -13.80
CA PRO A 145 0.78 -3.13 -13.41
C PRO A 145 0.59 -3.36 -11.90
N LEU A 146 0.21 -2.32 -11.17
CA LEU A 146 0.09 -2.41 -9.71
C LEU A 146 -1.20 -1.80 -9.16
N SER A 147 -1.64 -2.31 -8.02
CA SER A 147 -2.80 -1.80 -7.28
C SER A 147 -2.37 -1.32 -5.91
N VAL A 148 -2.86 -0.14 -5.51
CA VAL A 148 -2.69 0.37 -4.13
C VAL A 148 -4.03 0.21 -3.40
N ILE A 149 -4.02 -0.50 -2.27
CA ILE A 149 -5.20 -0.83 -1.48
C ILE A 149 -4.96 -0.34 -0.05
N THR A 150 -5.52 0.82 0.32
CA THR A 150 -5.22 1.49 1.60
C THR A 150 -6.50 1.77 2.39
N ALA A 151 -6.39 1.77 3.72
CA ALA A 151 -7.45 2.22 4.62
C ALA A 151 -7.71 3.74 4.55
N ARG A 152 -6.87 4.52 3.86
CA ARG A 152 -7.09 5.96 3.64
C ARG A 152 -8.43 6.23 2.96
N GLY A 153 -8.98 7.40 3.29
CA GLY A 153 -10.25 7.90 2.79
C GLY A 153 -10.16 8.96 1.71
N HIS A 154 -8.94 9.30 1.29
CA HIS A 154 -8.65 10.25 0.23
C HIS A 154 -9.11 9.73 -1.14
N HIS A 155 -9.41 10.65 -2.04
CA HIS A 155 -9.70 10.39 -3.43
C HIS A 155 -8.51 9.70 -4.10
N PRO A 156 -8.73 8.74 -5.03
CA PRO A 156 -7.66 8.08 -5.76
C PRO A 156 -6.64 9.04 -6.39
N ASP A 157 -7.09 10.19 -6.91
CA ASP A 157 -6.17 11.16 -7.53
C ASP A 157 -5.32 11.90 -6.49
N THR A 158 -5.84 12.17 -5.29
CA THR A 158 -5.02 12.68 -4.17
C THR A 158 -3.93 11.68 -3.79
N LEU A 159 -4.23 10.38 -3.79
CA LEU A 159 -3.23 9.34 -3.54
C LEU A 159 -2.15 9.32 -4.63
N LYS A 160 -2.52 9.44 -5.91
CA LYS A 160 -1.55 9.56 -7.01
C LYS A 160 -0.68 10.80 -6.85
N ASP A 161 -1.27 11.93 -6.47
CA ASP A 161 -0.52 13.17 -6.23
C ASP A 161 0.51 13.01 -5.11
N GLY A 162 0.16 12.32 -4.03
CA GLY A 162 1.11 12.01 -2.96
C GLY A 162 2.22 11.07 -3.42
N ILE A 163 1.90 10.01 -4.17
CA ILE A 163 2.93 9.12 -4.74
C ILE A 163 3.84 9.87 -5.73
N ARG A 164 3.29 10.81 -6.51
CA ARG A 164 4.05 11.65 -7.44
C ARG A 164 5.10 12.50 -6.73
N VAL A 165 4.94 12.81 -5.43
CA VAL A 165 5.97 13.47 -4.63
C VAL A 165 7.26 12.64 -4.58
N PHE A 166 7.19 11.30 -4.48
CA PHE A 166 8.38 10.45 -4.53
C PHE A 166 9.09 10.53 -5.89
N VAL A 167 8.33 10.61 -6.99
CA VAL A 167 8.87 10.77 -8.34
C VAL A 167 9.56 12.13 -8.49
N GLN A 168 8.90 13.20 -8.05
CA GLN A 168 9.44 14.57 -8.09
C GLN A 168 10.74 14.71 -7.28
N ASN A 169 10.88 13.93 -6.21
CA ASN A 169 12.08 13.88 -5.39
C ASN A 169 13.11 12.83 -5.85
N LYS A 170 12.93 12.23 -7.04
CA LYS A 170 13.82 11.22 -7.64
C LYS A 170 14.00 9.95 -6.80
N LEU A 171 13.08 9.67 -5.88
CA LEU A 171 13.05 8.44 -5.07
C LEU A 171 12.36 7.29 -5.79
N LEU A 172 11.39 7.62 -6.65
CA LEU A 172 10.88 6.72 -7.68
C LEU A 172 11.36 7.21 -9.05
N PRO A 173 11.84 6.31 -9.90
CA PRO A 173 12.36 6.68 -11.21
C PRO A 173 11.24 7.03 -12.20
N LEU A 174 10.05 6.44 -12.02
CA LEU A 174 8.89 6.58 -12.90
C LEU A 174 7.60 6.60 -12.08
N GLU A 175 6.56 7.22 -12.62
CA GLU A 175 5.20 7.10 -12.07
C GLU A 175 4.72 5.63 -12.19
N PRO A 176 3.98 5.11 -11.19
CA PRO A 176 3.47 3.75 -11.24
C PRO A 176 2.58 3.48 -12.46
N ASN A 177 2.69 2.27 -13.02
CA ASN A 177 1.70 1.73 -13.96
C ASN A 177 0.47 1.27 -13.17
N TYR A 178 -0.41 2.21 -12.82
CA TYR A 178 -1.59 1.94 -12.01
C TYR A 178 -2.58 1.01 -12.74
N LEU A 179 -2.79 -0.18 -12.19
CA LEU A 179 -3.93 -1.04 -12.51
C LEU A 179 -5.20 -0.51 -11.82
N SER A 180 -5.11 -0.20 -10.53
CA SER A 180 -6.21 0.36 -9.73
C SER A 180 -5.70 1.05 -8.47
N LEU A 181 -6.52 1.93 -7.89
CA LEU A 181 -6.31 2.46 -6.52
C LEU A 181 -7.62 2.32 -5.75
N TYR A 182 -7.57 1.63 -4.62
CA TYR A 182 -8.71 1.36 -3.76
C TYR A 182 -8.47 1.92 -2.34
N PRO A 183 -8.71 3.23 -2.12
CA PRO A 183 -8.87 3.80 -0.79
C PRO A 183 -10.18 3.28 -0.18
N VAL A 184 -10.11 2.22 0.62
CA VAL A 184 -11.31 1.48 1.03
C VAL A 184 -12.18 2.23 2.04
N SER A 185 -11.70 3.34 2.61
CA SER A 185 -12.55 4.21 3.43
C SER A 185 -13.27 5.30 2.60
N HIS A 186 -12.85 5.56 1.36
CA HIS A 186 -13.45 6.57 0.48
C HIS A 186 -14.84 6.11 -0.01
N LYS A 187 -15.89 6.91 0.22
CA LYS A 187 -17.29 6.50 0.00
C LYS A 187 -17.57 5.99 -1.43
N PRO A 188 -17.20 6.70 -2.52
CA PRO A 188 -17.35 6.17 -3.87
C PRO A 188 -16.64 4.82 -4.09
N THR A 189 -15.47 4.63 -3.49
CA THR A 189 -14.73 3.37 -3.58
C THR A 189 -15.45 2.25 -2.82
N ARG A 190 -16.05 2.53 -1.66
CA ARG A 190 -16.87 1.56 -0.93
C ARG A 190 -18.07 1.10 -1.75
N THR A 191 -18.79 2.04 -2.36
CA THR A 191 -19.90 1.73 -3.26
C THR A 191 -19.44 0.88 -4.45
N LEU A 192 -18.30 1.20 -5.07
CA LEU A 192 -17.69 0.41 -6.15
C LEU A 192 -17.38 -1.03 -5.70
N LEU A 193 -16.97 -1.23 -4.45
CA LEU A 193 -16.71 -2.54 -3.85
C LEU A 193 -17.97 -3.23 -3.29
N GLY A 194 -19.17 -2.71 -3.61
CA GLY A 194 -20.45 -3.28 -3.23
C GLY A 194 -20.85 -3.06 -1.77
N ASP A 195 -20.26 -2.07 -1.09
CA ASP A 195 -20.67 -1.63 0.25
C ASP A 195 -21.50 -0.33 0.14
N VAL A 196 -22.71 -0.49 -0.39
CA VAL A 196 -23.64 0.63 -0.65
C VAL A 196 -24.17 1.24 0.66
N ASP A 197 -24.36 0.40 1.68
CA ASP A 197 -24.89 0.79 2.99
C ASP A 197 -23.81 1.25 3.98
N PHE A 198 -22.54 1.28 3.56
CA PHE A 198 -21.38 1.66 4.38
C PHE A 198 -21.27 0.89 5.71
N SER A 199 -21.63 -0.39 5.69
CA SER A 199 -21.67 -1.27 6.87
C SER A 199 -20.45 -2.17 6.99
N GLN A 200 -19.69 -2.36 5.91
CA GLN A 200 -18.54 -3.25 5.90
C GLN A 200 -17.33 -2.65 6.62
N GLY A 201 -16.55 -3.51 7.28
CA GLY A 201 -15.28 -3.14 7.90
C GLY A 201 -14.15 -3.00 6.88
N THR A 202 -13.08 -2.30 7.27
CA THR A 202 -11.89 -2.06 6.42
C THR A 202 -11.27 -3.37 5.92
N ALA A 203 -11.17 -4.40 6.77
CA ALA A 203 -10.63 -5.71 6.43
C ALA A 203 -11.38 -6.39 5.26
N GLU A 204 -12.70 -6.46 5.36
CA GLU A 204 -13.57 -7.03 4.33
C GLU A 204 -13.46 -6.24 3.01
N LEU A 205 -13.44 -4.90 3.10
CA LEU A 205 -13.30 -4.05 1.93
C LEU A 205 -11.92 -4.23 1.25
N LYS A 206 -10.84 -4.43 2.01
CA LYS A 206 -9.53 -4.77 1.46
C LYS A 206 -9.56 -6.11 0.72
N GLN A 207 -10.21 -7.15 1.25
CA GLN A 207 -10.38 -8.42 0.53
C GLN A 207 -11.15 -8.23 -0.79
N ARG A 208 -12.24 -7.45 -0.78
CA ARG A 208 -12.97 -7.11 -2.00
C ARG A 208 -12.12 -6.33 -3.00
N ALA A 209 -11.26 -5.42 -2.53
CA ALA A 209 -10.34 -4.67 -3.38
C ALA A 209 -9.26 -5.57 -4.02
N ILE A 210 -8.76 -6.58 -3.31
CA ILE A 210 -7.83 -7.59 -3.88
C ILE A 210 -8.52 -8.32 -5.03
N ARG A 211 -9.75 -8.81 -4.80
CA ARG A 211 -10.56 -9.45 -5.84
C ARG A 211 -10.80 -8.56 -7.04
N ALA A 212 -11.26 -7.33 -6.80
CA ALA A 212 -11.53 -6.35 -7.84
C ALA A 212 -10.27 -6.02 -8.65
N SER A 213 -9.09 -6.01 -8.01
CA SER A 213 -7.81 -5.82 -8.71
C SER A 213 -7.49 -6.98 -9.66
N VAL A 214 -7.71 -8.23 -9.23
CA VAL A 214 -7.53 -9.41 -10.10
C VAL A 214 -8.52 -9.40 -11.26
N GLU A 215 -9.79 -9.10 -11.00
CA GLU A 215 -10.81 -9.00 -12.03
C GLU A 215 -10.50 -7.87 -13.02
N LYS A 216 -10.01 -6.73 -12.54
CA LYS A 216 -9.58 -5.62 -13.40
C LYS A 216 -8.38 -5.97 -14.27
N ALA A 217 -7.42 -6.74 -13.73
CA ALA A 217 -6.31 -7.26 -14.53
C ALA A 217 -6.81 -8.16 -15.66
N ILE A 218 -7.76 -9.05 -15.39
CA ILE A 218 -8.34 -9.93 -16.40
C ILE A 218 -9.15 -9.13 -17.44
N GLU A 219 -9.89 -8.11 -17.02
CA GLU A 219 -10.63 -7.21 -17.90
C GLU A 219 -9.69 -6.47 -18.87
N LEU A 220 -8.59 -5.92 -18.37
CA LEU A 220 -7.69 -5.06 -19.16
C LEU A 220 -6.64 -5.85 -19.98
N TYR A 221 -6.14 -6.95 -19.44
CA TYR A 221 -5.04 -7.72 -20.03
C TYR A 221 -5.49 -9.09 -20.60
N GLY A 222 -6.77 -9.42 -20.45
CA GLY A 222 -7.31 -10.73 -20.80
C GLY A 222 -7.01 -11.81 -19.75
N TYR A 223 -7.76 -12.91 -19.82
CA TYR A 223 -7.43 -14.10 -19.04
C TYR A 223 -6.19 -14.77 -19.63
N ASN A 224 -5.19 -15.05 -18.78
CA ASN A 224 -4.02 -15.84 -19.15
C ASN A 224 -3.57 -16.67 -17.94
N ALA A 225 -3.42 -17.99 -18.14
CA ALA A 225 -2.99 -18.96 -17.13
C ALA A 225 -1.66 -18.60 -16.46
N HIS A 226 -0.80 -17.84 -17.15
CA HIS A 226 0.52 -17.44 -16.68
C HIS A 226 0.54 -16.07 -15.99
N HIS A 227 -0.62 -15.46 -15.73
CA HIS A 227 -0.72 -14.30 -14.85
C HIS A 227 -0.27 -14.64 -13.43
N ARG A 228 0.43 -13.68 -12.82
CA ARG A 228 0.95 -13.79 -11.45
C ARG A 228 0.49 -12.58 -10.65
N PHE A 229 -0.11 -12.83 -9.50
CA PHE A 229 -0.57 -11.79 -8.59
C PHE A 229 0.20 -11.90 -7.29
N GLY A 230 0.80 -10.81 -6.82
CA GLY A 230 1.53 -10.75 -5.56
C GLY A 230 1.02 -9.61 -4.71
N MET A 231 0.80 -9.84 -3.41
CA MET A 231 0.53 -8.78 -2.44
C MET A 231 1.59 -8.78 -1.36
N SER A 232 2.09 -7.59 -1.05
CA SER A 232 3.05 -7.35 0.02
C SER A 232 2.33 -6.86 1.26
N ASP A 233 2.63 -7.43 2.42
CA ASP A 233 2.14 -6.98 3.74
C ASP A 233 3.12 -7.45 4.83
N ASP A 234 3.11 -6.77 5.97
CA ASP A 234 3.98 -7.02 7.11
C ASP A 234 3.19 -7.23 8.43
N ASP A 235 1.89 -6.91 8.45
CA ASP A 235 1.04 -7.15 9.60
C ASP A 235 0.45 -8.58 9.59
N PRO A 236 0.67 -9.39 10.64
CA PRO A 236 0.19 -10.77 10.67
C PRO A 236 -1.32 -10.94 10.50
N LYS A 237 -2.15 -9.99 10.99
CA LYS A 237 -3.61 -10.05 10.85
C LYS A 237 -4.02 -9.78 9.40
N ASN A 238 -3.40 -8.79 8.76
CA ASN A 238 -3.62 -8.51 7.34
C ASN A 238 -3.15 -9.68 6.46
N ILE A 239 -1.98 -10.27 6.75
CA ILE A 239 -1.46 -11.44 6.02
C ILE A 239 -2.49 -12.57 5.98
N GLN A 240 -3.11 -12.90 7.10
CA GLN A 240 -4.14 -13.94 7.13
C GLN A 240 -5.30 -13.63 6.17
N LEU A 241 -5.84 -12.41 6.22
CA LEU A 241 -6.96 -11.99 5.37
C LEU A 241 -6.60 -12.01 3.88
N ILE A 242 -5.37 -11.61 3.54
CA ILE A 242 -4.84 -11.64 2.16
C ILE A 242 -4.75 -13.08 1.67
N VAL A 243 -4.21 -13.99 2.49
CA VAL A 243 -4.05 -15.40 2.15
C VAL A 243 -5.41 -16.07 1.95
N GLU A 244 -6.39 -15.78 2.81
CA GLU A 244 -7.75 -16.28 2.67
C GLU A 244 -8.38 -15.86 1.34
N GLU A 245 -8.28 -14.57 0.98
CA GLU A 245 -8.86 -14.06 -0.27
C GLU A 245 -8.09 -14.57 -1.51
N MET A 246 -6.76 -14.62 -1.46
CA MET A 246 -5.95 -15.22 -2.53
C MET A 246 -6.23 -16.72 -2.70
N THR A 247 -6.56 -17.44 -1.63
CA THR A 247 -6.96 -18.85 -1.71
C THR A 247 -8.29 -19.00 -2.44
N ARG A 248 -9.27 -18.12 -2.16
CA ARG A 248 -10.55 -18.07 -2.89
C ARG A 248 -10.32 -17.76 -4.38
N LEU A 249 -9.43 -16.83 -4.68
CA LEU A 249 -9.05 -16.48 -6.05
C LEU A 249 -8.32 -17.63 -6.75
N LYS A 250 -7.45 -18.36 -6.05
CA LYS A 250 -6.78 -19.56 -6.57
C LYS A 250 -7.78 -20.68 -6.87
N ALA A 251 -8.83 -20.84 -6.07
CA ALA A 251 -9.90 -21.79 -6.36
C ALA A 251 -10.69 -21.42 -7.61
N ARG A 252 -10.93 -20.13 -7.84
CA ARG A 252 -11.64 -19.62 -9.02
C ARG A 252 -10.78 -19.60 -10.29
N PHE A 253 -9.48 -19.31 -10.15
CA PHE A 253 -8.52 -19.19 -11.25
C PHE A 253 -7.33 -20.15 -11.00
N PRO A 254 -7.53 -21.47 -11.11
CA PRO A 254 -6.57 -22.48 -10.66
C PRO A 254 -5.26 -22.51 -11.43
N GLU A 255 -5.22 -21.98 -12.64
CA GLU A 255 -4.00 -21.93 -13.45
C GLU A 255 -3.11 -20.74 -13.10
N MET A 256 -3.71 -19.62 -12.69
CA MET A 256 -3.00 -18.40 -12.30
C MET A 256 -2.22 -18.60 -10.99
N SER A 257 -1.15 -17.84 -10.81
CA SER A 257 -0.32 -17.92 -9.60
C SER A 257 -0.59 -16.75 -8.65
N PHE A 258 -0.75 -17.05 -7.37
CA PHE A 258 -1.00 -16.06 -6.32
C PHE A 258 0.09 -16.16 -5.26
N PHE A 259 0.61 -15.02 -4.82
CA PHE A 259 1.74 -14.94 -3.91
C PHE A 259 1.47 -13.94 -2.78
N MET A 260 1.78 -14.34 -1.55
CA MET A 260 1.97 -13.44 -0.42
C MET A 260 3.47 -13.16 -0.30
N ILE A 261 3.84 -11.89 -0.18
CA ILE A 261 5.22 -11.44 0.00
C ILE A 261 5.31 -10.87 1.42
N GLU A 262 5.96 -11.61 2.30
CA GLU A 262 6.20 -11.20 3.68
C GLU A 262 7.48 -10.36 3.72
N THR A 263 7.37 -9.17 4.29
CA THR A 263 8.48 -8.22 4.40
C THR A 263 8.76 -7.94 5.87
N GLN A 264 9.43 -8.88 6.55
CA GLN A 264 9.83 -8.74 7.95
C GLN A 264 11.35 -8.66 8.07
N HIS A 265 11.83 -7.73 8.89
CA HIS A 265 13.25 -7.61 9.27
C HIS A 265 14.26 -7.47 8.10
N GLY A 266 13.82 -6.98 6.94
CA GLY A 266 14.67 -6.81 5.75
C GLY A 266 14.81 -8.07 4.89
N ASP A 267 14.23 -9.20 5.31
CA ASP A 267 14.07 -10.39 4.49
C ASP A 267 12.74 -10.32 3.72
N PHE A 268 12.77 -10.83 2.49
CA PHE A 268 11.56 -11.02 1.69
C PHE A 268 11.28 -12.51 1.63
N ILE A 269 10.12 -12.96 2.08
CA ILE A 269 9.73 -14.36 1.92
C ILE A 269 8.52 -14.41 1.02
N LYS A 270 8.65 -15.16 -0.08
CA LYS A 270 7.57 -15.32 -1.05
C LYS A 270 6.89 -16.65 -0.81
N HIS A 271 5.61 -16.57 -0.49
CA HIS A 271 4.77 -17.73 -0.28
C HIS A 271 3.80 -17.85 -1.45
N GLU A 272 3.86 -18.97 -2.16
CA GLU A 272 2.83 -19.26 -3.15
C GLU A 272 1.58 -19.79 -2.42
N VAL A 273 0.44 -19.18 -2.74
CA VAL A 273 -0.87 -19.60 -2.23
C VAL A 273 -1.37 -20.78 -3.06
N LYS A 274 -1.57 -21.92 -2.39
CA LYS A 274 -2.19 -23.13 -2.96
C LYS A 274 -3.54 -23.37 -2.27
N LEU A 275 -4.35 -24.25 -2.84
CA LEU A 275 -5.66 -24.63 -2.26
C LEU A 275 -5.53 -25.25 -0.86
N ASN A 276 -4.36 -25.81 -0.54
CA ASN A 276 -4.09 -26.46 0.75
C ASN A 276 -3.28 -25.57 1.72
N GLY A 277 -3.13 -24.27 1.43
CA GLY A 277 -2.36 -23.33 2.26
C GLY A 277 -1.11 -22.75 1.57
N LEU A 278 -0.20 -22.18 2.37
CA LEU A 278 1.03 -21.53 1.90
C LEU A 278 2.18 -22.52 1.76
N ARG A 279 2.98 -22.38 0.70
CA ARG A 279 4.32 -22.98 0.60
C ARG A 279 5.34 -21.85 0.41
N GLY A 280 6.23 -21.68 1.38
CA GLY A 280 7.25 -20.63 1.37
C GLY A 280 8.57 -21.10 0.75
N GLU A 281 9.20 -20.20 0.00
CA GLU A 281 10.63 -20.24 -0.32
C GLU A 281 11.28 -19.01 0.31
N LYS A 282 12.30 -19.21 1.15
CA LYS A 282 13.06 -18.11 1.78
C LYS A 282 13.94 -17.46 0.71
N ILE A 283 13.80 -16.14 0.54
CA ILE A 283 14.56 -15.37 -0.45
C ILE A 283 15.58 -14.51 0.31
N GLU A 284 16.84 -14.96 0.38
CA GLU A 284 17.89 -14.35 1.21
C GLU A 284 18.55 -13.11 0.59
N ASN A 285 18.13 -12.67 -0.61
CA ASN A 285 18.65 -11.48 -1.27
C ASN A 285 17.61 -10.79 -2.16
N LEU A 286 17.61 -9.44 -2.19
CA LEU A 286 16.83 -8.63 -3.14
C LEU A 286 17.11 -9.00 -4.62
N SER A 287 18.26 -9.61 -4.90
CA SER A 287 18.63 -10.19 -6.20
C SER A 287 17.90 -11.49 -6.54
N GLN A 288 16.82 -11.83 -5.82
CA GLN A 288 15.95 -12.97 -6.14
C GLN A 288 14.47 -12.54 -6.25
N LEU A 289 14.15 -11.26 -6.01
CA LEU A 289 12.86 -10.68 -6.43
C LEU A 289 12.80 -10.45 -7.95
N SER A 290 13.95 -10.55 -8.61
CA SER A 290 14.20 -11.12 -9.95
C SER A 290 15.72 -11.41 -10.04
N PHE A 291 16.41 -11.59 -11.18
CA PHE A 291 17.90 -11.54 -11.31
C PHE A 291 18.76 -12.87 -11.21
N PHE A 292 19.12 -13.48 -12.37
CA PHE A 292 20.36 -14.24 -12.74
C PHE A 292 20.96 -15.33 -11.78
N GLU A 293 21.02 -16.65 -12.07
CA GLU A 293 21.75 -17.38 -13.14
C GLU A 293 21.13 -18.78 -13.39
N GLU A 294 20.93 -19.16 -14.67
CA GLU A 294 21.09 -20.54 -15.14
C GLU A 294 21.83 -20.47 -16.49
N ASP A 295 23.10 -20.04 -16.45
CA ASP A 295 24.02 -20.25 -17.57
C ASP A 295 25.48 -20.28 -17.09
N ARG A 296 25.77 -21.20 -16.15
CA ARG A 296 27.13 -21.71 -15.95
C ARG A 296 27.08 -23.20 -15.60
N ARG A 297 26.91 -24.04 -16.63
CA ARG A 297 27.45 -25.41 -16.68
C ARG A 297 27.22 -26.02 -18.07
N LYS A 298 28.00 -25.55 -19.05
CA LYS A 298 28.50 -26.37 -20.16
C LYS A 298 29.90 -25.89 -20.55
N SER A 299 30.88 -26.32 -19.75
CA SER A 299 32.15 -26.82 -20.27
C SER A 299 32.13 -28.32 -20.12
#